data_AF-A0A941LP76-F1
#
_entry.id   AF-A0A941LP76-F1
#
_cell.length_a   1.000
_cell.length_b   1.000
_cell.length_c   1.000
_cell.angle_alpha   90.00
_cell.angle_beta   90.00
_cell.angle_gamma   90.00
#
_symmetry.space_group_name_H-M   'P 1'
#
loop_
_entity.id
_entity.type
_entity.pdbx_description
1 polymer ?
#
loop_
_entity_poly.entity_id
_entity_poly.type
_entity_poly.pdbx_seq_one_letter_code
_entity_poly.pdbx_strand_id
1 'polypeptide(L)' 'MPTEQQWFKGAEILSRLRQREHYEATRLRESAFDVLIALSARSIGASVITTNRAAFLEIQHELPFHLLCWE' A
#
# COMPACT_ATOMS: atom_id res chain seq x y z
N MET A 1 -12.06 2.03 9.30
CA MET A 1 -12.39 2.19 7.86
C MET A 1 -11.58 3.37 7.32
N PRO A 2 -11.05 3.30 6.09
CA PRO A 2 -10.27 4.40 5.53
C PRO A 2 -11.07 5.70 5.45
N THR A 3 -10.46 6.83 5.81
CA THR A 3 -11.04 8.17 5.67
C THR A 3 -10.94 8.66 4.22
N GLU A 4 -11.73 9.67 3.84
CA GLU A 4 -11.64 10.31 2.52
C GLU A 4 -10.21 10.76 2.17
N GLN A 5 -9.49 11.32 3.14
CA GLN A 5 -8.10 11.71 2.96
C GLN A 5 -7.19 10.51 2.66
N GLN A 6 -7.46 9.35 3.28
CA GLN A 6 -6.72 8.11 2.98
C GLN A 6 -7.06 7.57 1.59
N TRP A 7 -8.29 7.75 1.10
CA TRP A 7 -8.64 7.44 -0.29
C TRP A 7 -7.87 8.30 -1.28
N PHE A 8 -7.83 9.63 -1.09
CA PHE A 8 -7.05 10.52 -1.95
C PHE A 8 -5.57 10.20 -1.93
N LYS A 9 -5.00 9.98 -0.74
CA LYS A 9 -3.59 9.61 -0.61
C LYS A 9 -3.29 8.23 -1.22
N GLY A 10 -4.23 7.30 -1.12
CA GLY A 10 -4.13 5.99 -1.76
C GLY A 10 -4.06 6.11 -3.28
N ALA A 11 -4.91 6.95 -3.89
CA ALA A 11 -4.88 7.22 -5.32
C ALA A 11 -3.55 7.85 -5.77
N GLU A 12 -2.98 8.75 -4.98
CA GLU A 12 -1.67 9.34 -5.26
C GLU A 12 -0.55 8.27 -5.26
N ILE A 13 -0.53 7.39 -4.26
CA ILE A 13 0.45 6.29 -4.17
C ILE A 13 0.29 5.33 -5.35
N LEU A 14 -0.94 4.94 -5.70
CA LEU A 14 -1.21 4.08 -6.86
C LEU A 14 -0.73 4.71 -8.17
N SER A 15 -0.87 6.02 -8.33
CA SER A 15 -0.36 6.74 -9.50
C SER A 15 1.17 6.65 -9.61
N ARG A 16 1.89 6.78 -8.49
CA ARG A 16 3.35 6.64 -8.45
C ARG A 16 3.81 5.21 -8.73
N LEU A 17 3.14 4.22 -8.13
CA LEU A 17 3.41 2.80 -8.40
C LEU A 17 3.21 2.47 -9.89
N ARG A 18 2.14 3.00 -10.51
CA ARG A 18 1.90 2.83 -11.96
C ARG A 18 3.05 3.36 -12.81
N GLN A 19 3.62 4.50 -12.45
CA GLN A 19 4.69 5.16 -13.21
C GLN A 19 6.03 4.43 -13.10
N ARG A 20 6.32 3.74 -11.99
CA ARG A 20 7.63 3.10 -11.76
C ARG A 20 7.80 1.77 -12.48
N GLU A 21 6.73 1.01 -12.68
CA GLU A 21 6.85 -0.43 -12.95
C GLU A 21 6.10 -0.90 -14.21
N HIS A 22 5.58 0.02 -15.05
CA HIS A 22 4.70 -0.34 -16.19
C HIS A 22 3.59 -1.31 -15.77
N TYR A 23 3.00 -1.10 -14.58
CA TYR A 23 2.05 -2.02 -13.97
C TYR A 23 0.89 -2.35 -14.92
N GLU A 24 0.67 -3.64 -15.12
CA GLU A 24 -0.58 -4.17 -15.66
C GLU A 24 -1.75 -3.67 -14.81
N ALA A 25 -2.80 -3.18 -15.46
CA ALA A 25 -3.93 -2.52 -14.77
C ALA A 25 -4.64 -3.42 -13.74
N THR A 26 -4.51 -4.74 -13.90
CA THR A 26 -4.99 -5.76 -12.95
C THR A 26 -4.26 -5.70 -11.62
N ARG A 27 -2.92 -5.66 -11.64
CA ARG A 27 -2.08 -5.63 -10.44
C ARG A 27 -2.25 -4.33 -9.66
N LEU A 28 -2.54 -3.22 -10.34
CA LEU A 28 -2.89 -1.93 -9.70
C LEU A 28 -4.18 -1.99 -8.89
N ARG A 29 -5.17 -2.75 -9.36
CA ARG A 29 -6.45 -2.92 -8.67
C ARG A 29 -6.27 -3.75 -7.39
N GLU A 30 -5.43 -4.78 -7.46
CA GLU A 30 -5.09 -5.62 -6.31
C GLU A 30 -4.34 -4.80 -5.24
N SER A 31 -3.36 -3.99 -5.65
CA SER A 31 -2.61 -3.11 -4.75
C SER A 31 -3.46 -2.01 -4.09
N ALA A 32 -4.65 -1.69 -4.62
CA ALA A 32 -5.48 -0.61 -4.08
C ALA A 32 -5.88 -0.87 -2.61
N PHE A 33 -6.25 -2.10 -2.28
CA PHE A 33 -6.59 -2.46 -0.90
C PHE A 33 -5.35 -2.53 -0.01
N ASP A 34 -4.24 -3.05 -0.52
CA ASP A 34 -2.97 -3.12 0.22
C ASP A 34 -2.46 -1.71 0.59
N VAL A 35 -2.58 -0.74 -0.31
CA VAL A 35 -2.26 0.67 -0.03
C VAL A 35 -3.15 1.24 1.07
N LEU A 36 -4.46 0.95 1.05
CA LEU A 36 -5.39 1.41 2.09
C LEU A 36 -5.12 0.75 3.44
N ILE A 37 -4.74 -0.53 3.45
CA ILE A 37 -4.30 -1.25 4.66
C ILE A 37 -3.06 -0.57 5.24
N ALA A 38 -2.04 -0.31 4.42
CA ALA A 38 -0.81 0.36 4.84
C ALA A 38 -1.07 1.77 5.38
N LEU A 39 -1.90 2.57 4.70
CA LEU A 39 -2.30 3.91 5.15
C LEU A 39 -3.07 3.88 6.47
N SER A 40 -3.97 2.91 6.63
CA SER A 40 -4.78 2.73 7.83
C SER A 40 -3.88 2.34 9.01
N ALA A 41 -3.03 1.32 8.84
CA ALA A 41 -2.10 0.87 9.88
C ALA A 41 -1.15 2.00 10.31
N ARG A 42 -0.54 2.68 9.33
CA ARG A 42 0.35 3.83 9.59
C ARG A 42 -0.33 4.96 10.36
N SER A 43 -1.60 5.25 10.04
CA SER A 43 -2.32 6.36 10.66
C SER A 43 -2.55 6.20 12.17
N ILE A 44 -2.55 4.96 12.66
CA ILE A 44 -2.74 4.62 14.07
C ILE A 44 -1.47 4.08 14.74
N GLY A 45 -0.33 4.08 14.04
CA GLY A 45 0.93 3.53 14.55
C GLY A 45 0.97 2.00 14.64
N ALA A 46 0.10 1.30 13.91
CA ALA A 46 0.08 -0.17 13.86
C ALA A 46 1.07 -0.73 12.84
N SER A 47 1.36 -2.02 12.98
CA SER A 47 2.14 -2.79 12.00
C SER A 47 1.22 -3.53 11.02
N VAL A 48 1.63 -3.59 9.76
CA VAL A 48 1.05 -4.52 8.78
C VAL A 48 1.74 -5.88 8.93
N ILE A 49 0.96 -6.94 9.14
CA ILE A 49 1.44 -8.32 9.13
C ILE A 49 0.91 -8.99 7.85
N THR A 50 1.79 -9.57 7.05
CA THR A 50 1.41 -10.15 5.75
C THR A 50 2.33 -11.29 5.34
N THR A 51 1.80 -12.23 4.54
CA THR A 51 2.58 -13.23 3.80
C THR A 51 2.93 -12.74 2.39
N ASN A 52 2.26 -11.69 1.88
CA ASN A 52 2.55 -11.07 0.59
C ASN A 52 3.66 -10.01 0.73
N ARG A 53 4.89 -10.47 0.95
CA ARG A 53 6.06 -9.61 1.15
C ARG A 53 6.30 -8.67 -0.04
N ALA A 54 6.19 -9.18 -1.26
CA ALA A 54 6.52 -8.41 -2.47
C ALA A 54 5.65 -7.15 -2.61
N ALA A 55 4.33 -7.30 -2.53
CA ALA A 55 3.40 -6.18 -2.69
C ALA A 55 3.62 -5.08 -1.64
N PHE A 56 3.75 -5.48 -0.36
CA PHE A 56 3.90 -4.50 0.72
C PHE A 56 5.28 -3.85 0.76
N LEU A 57 6.35 -4.51 0.29
CA LEU A 57 7.64 -3.86 0.12
C LEU A 57 7.58 -2.76 -0.94
N GLU A 58 6.93 -3.00 -2.08
CA GLU A 58 6.77 -1.96 -3.10
C GLU A 58 6.02 -0.74 -2.57
N ILE A 59 4.94 -0.95 -1.81
CA ILE A 59 4.21 0.14 -1.14
C ILE A 59 5.12 0.84 -0.11
N GLN A 60 5.96 0.11 0.62
CA GLN A 60 6.86 0.68 1.63
C GLN A 60 7.91 1.64 1.03
N HIS A 61 8.27 1.47 -0.25
CA HIS A 61 9.15 2.40 -0.97
C HIS A 61 8.48 3.77 -1.21
N GLU A 62 7.16 3.82 -1.39
CA GLU A 62 6.40 5.06 -1.57
C GLU A 62 5.91 5.65 -0.23
N LEU A 63 5.64 4.78 0.74
CA LEU A 63 5.05 5.13 2.02
C LEU A 63 5.74 4.34 3.14
N PRO A 64 6.60 4.94 3.97
CA PRO A 64 7.16 4.24 5.11
C PRO A 64 6.09 3.88 6.15
N PHE A 65 6.02 2.59 6.53
CA PHE A 65 5.19 2.04 7.61
C PHE A 65 5.85 0.80 8.22
N HIS A 66 5.39 0.38 9.40
CA HIS A 66 5.89 -0.83 10.06
C HIS A 66 5.34 -2.08 9.36
N LEU A 67 6.23 -2.90 8.80
CA LEU A 67 5.91 -4.13 8.06
C LEU A 67 6.56 -5.33 8.75
N LEU A 68 5.75 -6.35 9.03
CA LEU A 68 6.18 -7.65 9.53
C LEU A 68 5.79 -8.71 8.49
N CYS A 69 6.77 -9.37 7.91
CA CYS A 69 6.54 -10.48 6.99
C CYS A 69 6.48 -11.78 7.80
N TRP A 70 5.39 -12.52 7.64
CA TRP A 70 5.23 -13.85 8.22
C TRP A 70 5.51 -14.90 7.14
N GLU A 71 6.36 -15.87 7.45
CA GLU A 71 6.73 -17.00 6.58
C GLU A 71 6.07 -18.30 7.04
#